data_AF-A0A3M0Y937-F1
#
_entry.id   AF-A0A3M0Y937-F1
#
_cell.length_a   1.000
_cell.length_b   1.000
_cell.length_c   1.000
_cell.angle_alpha   90.00
_cell.angle_beta   90.00
_cell.angle_gamma   90.00
#
_symmetry.space_group_name_H-M   'P 1'
#
loop_
_entity.id
_entity.type
_entity.pdbx_description
1 polymer ?
#
loop_
_entity_poly.entity_id
_entity_poly.type
_entity_poly.pdbx_seq_one_letter_code
_entity_poly.pdbx_strand_id
1 'polypeptide(L)' 'MARARFGFGEGLVVMLFLSVPALSTLLMLAPSHFRNALALHIYNPKWWQLFSSAFVHRDFNHLWSNLALYIILSL' A
#
# COMPACT_ATOMS: atom_id res chain seq x y z
N MET A 1 -26.36 23.31 3.54
CA MET A 1 -24.91 23.06 3.49
C MET A 1 -24.54 22.18 4.68
N ALA A 2 -24.57 20.86 4.52
CA ALA A 2 -24.32 19.93 5.62
C ALA A 2 -22.80 19.72 5.77
N ARG A 3 -22.23 20.11 6.92
CA ARG A 3 -20.86 19.73 7.29
C ARG A 3 -20.89 18.26 7.69
N ALA A 4 -20.27 17.39 6.88
CA ALA A 4 -19.94 16.04 7.31
C ALA A 4 -19.00 16.15 8.53
N ARG A 5 -19.54 15.92 9.72
CA ARG A 5 -18.76 15.76 10.94
C ARG A 5 -18.39 14.28 11.00
N PHE A 6 -17.27 13.93 10.37
CA PHE A 6 -16.70 12.61 10.56
C PHE A 6 -16.42 12.43 12.05
N GLY A 7 -17.08 11.44 12.66
CA GLY A 7 -16.73 11.03 14.02
C GLY A 7 -15.27 10.57 14.05
N PHE A 8 -14.60 10.65 15.21
CA PHE A 8 -13.21 10.23 15.34
C PHE A 8 -12.94 8.82 14.78
N GLY A 9 -13.91 7.90 14.93
CA GLY A 9 -13.84 6.56 14.35
C GLY A 9 -13.91 6.51 12.82
N GLU A 10 -14.75 7.33 12.18
CA GLU A 10 -14.88 7.38 10.72
C GLU A 10 -13.65 7.99 10.06
N GLY A 11 -13.07 9.03 10.68
CA GLY A 11 -11.82 9.63 10.22
C GLY A 11 -10.66 8.63 10.22
N LEU A 12 -10.58 7.78 11.25
CA LEU A 12 -9.55 6.75 11.35
C LEU A 12 -9.70 5.67 10.26
N VAL A 13 -10.93 5.26 9.95
CA VAL A 13 -11.21 4.32 8.84
C VAL A 13 -10.75 4.89 7.51
N VAL A 14 -11.07 6.15 7.22
CA VAL A 14 -10.63 6.82 5.99
C VAL A 14 -9.11 6.93 5.92
N MET A 15 -8.44 7.29 7.02
CA MET A 15 -6.97 7.36 7.05
C MET A 15 -6.32 5.99 6.79
N LEU A 16 -6.84 4.93 7.41
CA LEU A 16 -6.33 3.57 7.17
C LEU A 16 -6.57 3.13 5.73
N PHE A 17 -7.75 3.40 5.19
CA PHE A 17 -8.10 3.08 3.80
C PHE A 17 -7.16 3.76 2.80
N LEU A 18 -6.82 5.04 3.02
CA LEU A 18 -5.90 5.77 2.16
C LEU A 18 -4.42 5.45 2.39
N SER A 19 -4.07 4.88 3.55
CA SER A 19 -2.68 4.60 3.90
C SER A 19 -2.04 3.55 2.99
N VAL A 20 -2.80 2.51 2.59
CA VAL A 20 -2.34 1.43 1.71
C VAL A 20 -2.00 1.93 0.30
N PRO A 21 -2.89 2.63 -0.44
CA PRO A 21 -2.57 3.17 -1.75
C PRO A 21 -1.48 4.23 -1.69
N ALA A 22 -1.46 5.07 -0.66
CA ALA A 22 -0.43 6.08 -0.49
C ALA A 22 0.96 5.46 -0.31
N LEU A 23 1.11 4.51 0.63
CA LEU A 23 2.38 3.84 0.89
C LEU A 23 2.86 3.04 -0.33
N SER A 24 1.97 2.30 -1.00
CA SER A 24 2.33 1.51 -2.19
C SER A 24 2.84 2.38 -3.33
N THR A 25 2.21 3.55 -3.53
CA THR A 25 2.62 4.52 -4.55
C THR A 25 3.96 5.15 -4.21
N LEU A 26 4.16 5.55 -2.94
CA LEU A 26 5.44 6.09 -2.47
C LEU A 26 6.59 5.09 -2.68
N LEU A 27 6.39 3.81 -2.34
CA LEU A 27 7.41 2.79 -2.53
C LEU A 27 7.68 2.46 -4.00
N MET A 28 6.70 2.58 -4.90
CA MET A 28 6.93 2.44 -6.34
C MET A 28 7.90 3.50 -6.86
N LEU A 29 7.78 4.74 -6.36
CA LEU A 29 8.63 5.87 -6.72
C LEU A 29 9.99 5.85 -6.02
N ALA A 30 10.17 4.99 -5.01
CA ALA A 30 11.43 4.86 -4.31
C ALA A 30 12.52 4.26 -5.24
N PRO A 31 13.81 4.55 -4.97
CA PRO A 31 14.92 3.96 -5.71
C PRO A 31 14.89 2.43 -5.70
N SER A 32 15.40 1.82 -6.77
CA SER A 32 15.38 0.36 -6.96
C SER A 32 16.05 -0.42 -5.82
N HIS A 33 17.11 0.13 -5.21
CA HIS A 33 17.78 -0.52 -4.07
C HIS A 33 16.89 -0.59 -2.82
N PHE A 34 16.07 0.45 -2.56
CA PHE A 34 15.10 0.43 -1.47
C PHE A 34 14.00 -0.60 -1.74
N ARG A 35 13.44 -0.60 -2.95
CA ARG A 35 12.43 -1.58 -3.37
C ARG A 35 12.96 -3.01 -3.25
N ASN A 36 14.20 -3.25 -3.66
CA ASN A 36 14.83 -4.56 -3.55
C ASN A 36 15.07 -4.99 -2.10
N ALA A 37 15.42 -4.09 -1.19
CA ALA A 37 15.59 -4.42 0.23
C ALA A 37 14.28 -4.87 0.90
N LEU A 38 13.15 -4.31 0.45
CA LEU A 38 11.80 -4.57 0.97
C LEU A 38 11.09 -5.74 0.28
N ALA A 39 11.53 -6.12 -0.92
CA ALA A 39 11.01 -7.28 -1.64
C ALA A 39 11.32 -8.59 -0.90
N LEU A 40 10.50 -9.62 -1.12
CA LEU A 40 10.74 -10.94 -0.53
C LEU A 40 11.82 -11.70 -1.29
N HIS A 41 12.89 -12.08 -0.60
CA HIS A 41 13.97 -12.90 -1.17
C HIS A 41 13.79 -14.36 -0.77
N ILE A 42 13.23 -15.17 -1.67
CA ILE A 42 12.79 -16.56 -1.37
C ILE A 42 13.93 -17.44 -0.83
N TYR A 43 15.16 -17.24 -1.31
CA TYR A 43 16.31 -18.07 -0.91
C TYR A 43 17.03 -17.60 0.37
N ASN A 44 16.70 -16.41 0.90
CA ASN A 44 17.23 -15.90 2.18
C ASN A 44 16.28 -14.84 2.74
N PRO A 45 15.06 -15.23 3.15
CA PRO A 45 14.03 -14.28 3.53
C PRO A 45 14.38 -13.63 4.86
N LYS A 46 14.11 -12.33 4.97
CA LYS A 46 14.12 -11.61 6.24
C LYS A 46 12.70 -11.50 6.78
N TRP A 47 12.53 -11.59 8.09
CA TRP A 47 11.19 -11.64 8.71
C TRP A 47 10.33 -10.43 8.34
N TRP A 48 10.93 -9.24 8.22
CA TRP A 48 10.22 -8.02 7.84
C TRP A 48 9.72 -8.04 6.39
N GLN A 49 10.36 -8.82 5.50
CA GLN A 49 9.99 -8.92 4.09
C GLN A 49 8.65 -9.60 3.86
N LEU A 50 8.17 -10.39 4.84
CA LEU A 50 6.82 -10.96 4.80
C LEU A 50 5.74 -9.86 4.81
N PHE A 51 6.02 -8.75 5.47
CA PHE A 51 5.09 -7.62 5.58
C PHE A 51 5.37 -6.55 4.53
N SER A 52 6.65 -6.22 4.30
CA SER A 52 7.00 -5.14 3.37
C SER A 52 6.79 -5.52 1.90
N SER A 53 6.86 -6.81 1.55
CA SER A 53 6.70 -7.25 0.16
C SER A 53 5.32 -6.98 -0.42
N ALA A 54 4.28 -6.89 0.42
CA ALA A 54 2.92 -6.54 0.01
C ALA A 54 2.82 -5.13 -0.63
N PHE A 55 3.76 -4.23 -0.31
CA PHE A 55 3.78 -2.87 -0.82
C PHE A 55 4.76 -2.67 -1.99
N VAL A 56 5.61 -3.66 -2.28
CA VAL A 56 6.60 -3.58 -3.37
C VAL A 56 6.02 -4.20 -4.64
N HIS A 57 5.96 -3.39 -5.71
CA HIS A 57 5.42 -3.80 -6.99
C HIS A 57 6.52 -3.81 -8.05
N ARG A 58 6.43 -4.71 -9.03
CA ARG A 58 7.44 -4.81 -10.11
C ARG A 58 7.39 -3.62 -11.08
N ASP A 59 6.19 -3.18 -11.46
CA ASP A 59 5.93 -2.15 -12.46
C ASP A 59 4.61 -1.43 -12.16
N PHE A 60 4.36 -0.31 -12.84
CA PHE A 60 3.16 0.52 -12.64
C PHE A 60 1.85 -0.21 -12.98
N ASN A 61 1.88 -1.16 -13.91
CA ASN A 61 0.69 -1.95 -14.26
C ASN A 61 0.30 -2.87 -13.12
N HIS A 62 1.27 -3.54 -12.48
CA HIS A 62 1.06 -4.38 -11.31
C HIS A 62 0.56 -3.57 -10.10
N LEU A 63 1.09 -2.37 -9.88
CA LEU A 63 0.57 -1.46 -8.85
C LEU A 63 -0.90 -1.11 -9.14
N TRP A 64 -1.19 -0.67 -10.37
CA TRP A 64 -2.52 -0.23 -10.74
C TRP A 64 -3.58 -1.35 -10.61
N SER A 65 -3.27 -2.57 -11.06
CA SER A 65 -4.19 -3.70 -10.91
C SER A 65 -4.50 -4.01 -9.44
N ASN A 66 -3.51 -3.93 -8.56
CA ASN A 66 -3.70 -4.18 -7.13
C ASN A 66 -4.49 -3.05 -6.45
N LEU A 67 -4.20 -1.78 -6.78
CA LEU A 67 -4.96 -0.66 -6.23
C LEU A 67 -6.41 -0.66 -6.70
N ALA A 68 -6.66 -0.98 -7.97
CA ALA A 68 -8.01 -1.12 -8.50
C ALA A 68 -8.77 -2.24 -7.76
N LEU A 69 -8.17 -3.41 -7.60
CA LEU A 69 -8.77 -4.51 -6.86
C LEU A 69 -9.01 -4.15 -5.39
N TYR A 70 -8.05 -3.50 -4.73
CA TYR A 70 -8.18 -3.02 -3.36
C TYR A 70 -9.39 -2.10 -3.19
N ILE A 71 -9.54 -1.12 -4.09
CA ILE A 71 -10.69 -0.20 -4.07
C ILE A 71 -11.99 -0.96 -4.29
N ILE A 72 -12.06 -1.84 -5.30
CA ILE A 72 -13.28 -2.61 -5.60
C ILE A 72 -13.71 -3.46 -4.40
N LEU A 73 -12.78 -4.12 -3.71
CA LEU A 73 -13.09 -5.00 -2.58
C LEU A 73 -13.37 -4.25 -1.27
N SER A 74 -13.09 -2.94 -1.22
CA SER A 74 -13.27 -2.12 -0.02
C SER A 74 -14.48 -1.18 -0.10
N LEU A 75 -15.19 -1.18 -1.23
CA LEU A 75 -16.47 -0.49 -1.44
C LEU A 75 -17.63 -1.43 -1.11
#